data_AF-A0A3C0ULV1-F1
#
_entry.id   AF-A0A3C0ULV1-F1
#
_cell.length_a   1.000
_cell.length_b   1.000
_cell.length_c   1.000
_cell.angle_alpha   90.00
_cell.angle_beta   90.00
_cell.angle_gamma   90.00
#
_symmetry.space_group_name_H-M   'P 1'
#
loop_
_entity.id
_entity.type
_entity.pdbx_description
1 polymer ?
#
loop_
_entity_poly.entity_id
_entity_poly.type
_entity_poly.pdbx_seq_one_letter_code
_entity_poly.pdbx_strand_id
1 'polypeptide(L)'
;LLNDTFKLALSTAALQNYARRLGSDCAFFIENQPQFCFEKGDQFEDISLSLKGKGIVLVYPNLHISTAEAYAGVAPQKTEVDLREALQRPIEEWRHWVKNDFENGLFQKYPVLPQIKAQLYEAGALYASMTGSGSTVFGIFEKVPDLQNIFSPYTVWNGELT
;
A
#
# COMPACT_ATOMS: atom_id res chain seq x y z
N LEU A 1 -17.15 -5.02 15.84
CA LEU A 1 -17.54 -4.37 17.12
C LEU A 1 -19.03 -4.12 17.23
N LEU A 2 -19.63 -3.11 16.57
CA LEU A 2 -21.08 -2.82 16.75
C LEU A 2 -21.98 -4.02 16.35
N ASN A 3 -21.65 -4.69 15.25
CA ASN A 3 -22.34 -5.91 14.82
C ASN A 3 -22.35 -6.98 15.92
N ASP A 4 -21.22 -7.15 16.61
CA ASP A 4 -21.02 -8.15 17.65
C ASP A 4 -21.66 -7.74 18.97
N THR A 5 -21.43 -6.49 19.40
CA THR A 5 -21.97 -5.90 20.64
C THR A 5 -23.50 -5.96 20.66
N PHE A 6 -24.13 -5.60 19.54
CA PHE A 6 -25.59 -5.60 19.42
C PHE A 6 -26.15 -6.91 18.83
N LYS A 7 -25.30 -7.91 18.57
CA LYS A 7 -25.70 -9.23 18.02
C LYS A 7 -26.59 -9.11 16.78
N LEU A 8 -26.27 -8.18 15.89
CA LEU A 8 -27.10 -7.89 14.71
C LEU A 8 -27.06 -9.00 13.66
N ALA A 9 -26.09 -9.91 13.77
CA ALA A 9 -25.89 -11.05 12.88
C ALA A 9 -25.79 -10.64 11.38
N LEU A 10 -25.25 -9.45 11.11
CA LEU A 10 -24.99 -9.01 9.75
C LEU A 10 -23.87 -9.88 9.16
N SER A 11 -24.09 -10.36 7.94
CA SER A 11 -23.07 -11.06 7.17
C SER A 11 -21.93 -10.11 6.77
N THR A 12 -20.75 -10.65 6.47
CA THR A 12 -19.61 -9.90 5.93
C THR A 12 -20.00 -9.06 4.72
N ALA A 13 -20.77 -9.64 3.79
CA ALA A 13 -21.26 -8.93 2.61
C ALA A 13 -22.16 -7.74 2.98
N ALA A 14 -23.03 -7.87 3.98
CA ALA A 14 -23.85 -6.77 4.47
C ALA A 14 -22.99 -5.67 5.11
N LEU A 15 -22.00 -6.05 5.92
CA LEU A 15 -21.06 -5.10 6.54
C LEU A 15 -20.25 -4.34 5.50
N GLN A 16 -19.71 -5.02 4.48
CA GLN A 16 -19.01 -4.38 3.37
C GLN A 16 -19.93 -3.40 2.63
N ASN A 17 -21.17 -3.77 2.34
CA ASN A 17 -22.14 -2.88 1.69
C ASN A 17 -22.43 -1.62 2.51
N TYR A 18 -22.50 -1.72 3.84
CA TYR A 18 -22.60 -0.53 4.70
C TYR A 18 -21.31 0.31 4.64
N ALA A 19 -20.15 -0.33 4.74
CA ALA A 19 -18.85 0.35 4.76
C ALA A 19 -18.55 1.08 3.45
N ARG A 20 -18.94 0.53 2.29
CA ARG A 20 -18.80 1.18 0.97
C ARG A 20 -19.45 2.56 0.89
N ARG A 21 -20.48 2.82 1.70
CA ARG A 21 -21.16 4.12 1.76
C ARG A 21 -20.35 5.19 2.50
N LEU A 22 -19.36 4.79 3.30
CA LEU A 22 -18.47 5.68 4.05
C LEU A 22 -17.21 6.02 3.25
N GLY A 23 -16.73 5.07 2.43
CA GLY A 23 -15.58 5.23 1.55
C GLY A 23 -15.22 3.89 0.87
N SER A 24 -14.48 3.94 -0.24
CA SER A 24 -13.98 2.73 -0.94
C SER A 24 -13.19 1.83 0.01
N ASP A 25 -12.26 2.44 0.74
CA ASP A 25 -11.29 1.71 1.56
C ASP A 25 -11.91 1.15 2.84
N CYS A 26 -13.06 1.68 3.28
CA CYS A 26 -13.74 1.21 4.50
C CYS A 26 -14.21 -0.24 4.37
N ALA A 27 -14.65 -0.65 3.18
CA ALA A 27 -15.14 -2.00 2.96
C ALA A 27 -14.02 -3.05 2.97
N PHE A 28 -12.81 -2.66 2.55
CA PHE A 28 -11.63 -3.51 2.56
C PHE A 28 -11.25 -3.95 3.99
N PHE A 29 -11.39 -3.06 4.98
CA PHE A 29 -11.05 -3.36 6.38
C PHE A 29 -12.01 -4.34 7.09
N ILE A 30 -13.11 -4.75 6.45
CA ILE A 30 -14.08 -5.68 7.09
C ILE A 30 -13.47 -7.08 7.25
N GLU A 31 -12.80 -7.58 6.23
CA GLU A 31 -12.17 -8.92 6.28
C GLU A 31 -10.70 -8.84 6.71
N ASN A 32 -10.06 -7.68 6.51
CA ASN A 32 -8.69 -7.42 6.97
C ASN A 32 -7.69 -8.49 6.48
N GLN A 33 -7.82 -8.88 5.22
CA GLN A 33 -6.94 -9.82 4.53
C GLN A 33 -6.47 -9.24 3.20
N PRO A 34 -5.37 -9.72 2.61
CA PRO A 34 -4.96 -9.31 1.27
C PRO A 34 -6.06 -9.62 0.25
N GLN A 35 -6.48 -8.61 -0.52
CA GLN A 35 -7.47 -8.75 -1.59
C GLN A 35 -7.01 -7.98 -2.82
N PHE A 36 -7.40 -8.46 -4.00
CA PHE A 36 -7.30 -7.69 -5.23
C PHE A 36 -8.48 -6.73 -5.34
N CYS A 37 -8.20 -5.44 -5.32
CA CYS A 37 -9.22 -4.40 -5.42
C CYS A 37 -9.28 -3.85 -6.86
N PHE A 38 -10.48 -3.69 -7.40
CA PHE A 38 -10.69 -3.18 -8.76
C PHE A 38 -11.86 -2.19 -8.84
N GLU A 39 -12.16 -1.73 -10.06
CA GLU A 39 -13.02 -0.57 -10.33
C GLU A 39 -12.50 0.71 -9.65
N LYS A 40 -13.26 1.28 -8.72
CA LYS A 40 -12.83 2.42 -7.89
C LYS A 40 -12.20 1.98 -6.56
N GLY A 41 -11.84 0.69 -6.43
CA GLY A 41 -11.26 0.10 -5.23
C GLY A 41 -12.29 -0.45 -4.22
N ASP A 42 -13.54 -0.67 -4.64
CA ASP A 42 -14.63 -1.15 -3.76
C ASP A 42 -15.18 -2.54 -4.12
N GLN A 43 -14.67 -3.13 -5.21
CA GLN A 43 -14.88 -4.53 -5.56
C GLN A 43 -13.62 -5.34 -5.23
N PHE A 44 -13.82 -6.57 -4.74
CA PHE A 44 -12.76 -7.41 -4.20
C PHE A 44 -12.79 -8.80 -4.82
N GLU A 45 -11.59 -9.31 -5.11
CA GLU A 45 -11.34 -10.71 -5.44
C GLU A 45 -10.25 -11.25 -4.53
N ASP A 46 -10.36 -12.54 -4.17
CA ASP A 46 -9.35 -13.20 -3.36
C ASP A 46 -8.02 -13.33 -4.13
N ILE A 47 -6.92 -13.15 -3.41
CA ILE A 47 -5.58 -13.40 -3.94
C ILE A 47 -4.79 -14.32 -3.03
N SER A 48 -4.03 -15.22 -3.64
CA SER A 48 -3.03 -16.00 -2.94
C SER A 48 -1.74 -15.18 -2.84
N LEU A 49 -1.65 -14.37 -1.80
CA LEU A 49 -0.45 -13.59 -1.45
C LEU A 49 -0.21 -13.67 0.06
N SER A 50 1.00 -14.06 0.45
CA SER A 50 1.44 -14.01 1.85
C SER A 50 2.79 -13.32 1.95
N LEU A 51 2.85 -12.30 2.79
CA LEU A 51 4.08 -11.61 3.16
C LEU A 51 4.49 -11.94 4.61
N LYS A 52 3.93 -13.00 5.17
CA LYS A 52 4.14 -13.39 6.56
C LYS A 52 5.62 -13.60 6.86
N GLY A 53 6.09 -13.04 7.97
CA GLY A 53 7.47 -13.12 8.43
C GLY A 53 8.43 -12.14 7.77
N LYS A 54 7.96 -11.32 6.82
CA LYS A 54 8.75 -10.22 6.24
C LYS A 54 8.69 -8.99 7.14
N GLY A 55 9.77 -8.21 7.15
CA GLY A 55 9.79 -6.90 7.78
C GLY A 55 9.17 -5.84 6.88
N ILE A 56 8.55 -4.82 7.48
CA ILE A 56 8.08 -3.62 6.79
C ILE A 56 8.56 -2.38 7.53
N VAL A 57 8.93 -1.35 6.77
CA VAL A 57 9.20 0.01 7.28
C VAL A 57 8.28 0.98 6.56
N LEU A 58 7.68 1.90 7.30
CA LEU A 58 6.89 3.02 6.81
C LEU A 58 7.64 4.31 7.14
N VAL A 59 7.87 5.16 6.14
CA VAL A 59 8.50 6.46 6.28
C VAL A 59 7.52 7.54 5.84
N TYR A 60 7.07 8.35 6.79
CA TYR A 60 6.17 9.47 6.56
C TYR A 60 6.94 10.80 6.61
N PRO A 61 7.09 11.51 5.48
CA PRO A 61 7.90 12.73 5.39
C PRO A 61 7.21 14.00 5.92
N ASN A 62 6.11 13.87 6.67
CA ASN A 62 5.27 15.01 7.08
C ASN A 62 4.77 15.87 5.90
N LEU A 63 4.49 15.21 4.77
CA LEU A 63 3.99 15.83 3.55
C LEU A 63 2.53 15.45 3.35
N HIS A 64 1.66 16.44 3.15
CA HIS A 64 0.27 16.18 2.80
C HIS A 64 0.07 16.34 1.29
N ILE A 65 -0.45 15.30 0.64
CA ILE A 65 -0.82 15.29 -0.78
C ILE A 65 -2.30 14.94 -0.83
N SER A 66 -3.13 15.80 -1.43
CA SER A 66 -4.55 15.48 -1.55
C SER A 66 -4.79 14.38 -2.59
N THR A 67 -5.80 13.54 -2.37
CA THR A 67 -6.18 12.52 -3.36
C THR A 67 -6.45 13.15 -4.73
N ALA A 68 -7.18 14.27 -4.78
CA ALA A 68 -7.46 14.98 -6.02
C ALA A 68 -6.19 15.40 -6.77
N GLU A 69 -5.19 15.89 -6.04
CA GLU A 69 -3.89 16.25 -6.61
C GLU A 69 -3.14 15.04 -7.16
N ALA A 70 -3.10 13.94 -6.40
CA ALA A 70 -2.42 12.72 -6.84
C ALA A 70 -3.06 12.19 -8.14
N TYR A 71 -4.40 12.13 -8.19
CA TYR A 71 -5.13 11.69 -9.39
C TYR A 71 -4.97 12.64 -10.57
N ALA A 72 -4.81 13.95 -10.36
CA ALA A 72 -4.61 14.91 -11.44
C ALA A 72 -3.33 14.66 -12.25
N GLY A 73 -2.33 13.98 -11.67
CA GLY A 73 -1.09 13.59 -12.33
C GLY A 73 -1.11 12.22 -12.99
N VAL A 74 -2.21 11.45 -12.88
CA VAL A 74 -2.30 10.09 -13.41
C VAL A 74 -2.94 10.09 -14.79
N ALA A 75 -2.24 9.53 -15.76
CA ALA A 75 -2.80 9.15 -17.04
C ALA A 75 -2.99 7.62 -17.06
N PRO A 76 -4.23 7.11 -17.22
CA PRO A 76 -4.46 5.67 -17.28
C PRO A 76 -3.64 5.03 -18.41
N GLN A 77 -2.87 4.01 -18.07
CA GLN A 77 -2.10 3.24 -19.03
C GLN A 77 -2.49 1.77 -18.97
N LYS A 78 -2.39 1.09 -20.11
CA LYS A 78 -2.56 -0.35 -20.15
C LYS A 78 -1.36 -0.99 -19.46
N THR A 79 -1.61 -1.80 -18.45
CA THR A 79 -0.56 -2.58 -17.79
C THR A 79 0.00 -3.63 -18.75
N GLU A 80 1.32 -3.77 -18.76
CA GLU A 80 2.02 -4.78 -19.58
C GLU A 80 1.80 -6.20 -19.04
N VAL A 81 1.70 -6.33 -17.72
CA VAL A 81 1.51 -7.58 -16.99
C VAL A 81 0.35 -7.40 -16.02
N ASP A 82 -0.48 -8.43 -15.86
CA ASP A 82 -1.53 -8.44 -14.85
C ASP A 82 -0.89 -8.41 -13.46
N LEU A 83 -1.37 -7.55 -12.56
CA LEU A 83 -0.82 -7.43 -11.20
C LEU A 83 -0.84 -8.78 -10.46
N ARG A 84 -1.88 -9.61 -10.68
CA ARG A 84 -1.97 -10.93 -10.05
C ARG A 84 -0.82 -11.84 -10.49
N GLU A 85 -0.42 -11.78 -11.75
CA GLU A 85 0.73 -12.50 -12.27
C GLU A 85 2.05 -11.93 -11.74
N ALA A 86 2.18 -10.60 -11.68
CA ALA A 86 3.35 -9.93 -11.14
C ALA A 86 3.62 -10.31 -9.67
N LEU A 87 2.57 -10.43 -8.86
CA LEU A 87 2.66 -10.79 -7.45
C LEU A 87 3.08 -12.25 -7.19
N GLN A 88 2.98 -13.14 -8.18
CA GLN A 88 3.47 -14.52 -8.08
C GLN A 88 4.99 -14.64 -8.29
N ARG A 89 5.65 -13.57 -8.74
CA ARG A 89 7.10 -13.52 -8.90
C ARG A 89 7.78 -13.34 -7.55
N PRO A 90 9.08 -13.70 -7.43
CA PRO A 90 9.89 -13.31 -6.28
C PRO A 90 9.76 -11.81 -5.99
N ILE A 91 9.70 -11.46 -4.70
CA ILE A 91 9.46 -10.08 -4.25
C ILE A 91 10.53 -9.10 -4.75
N GLU A 92 11.75 -9.58 -4.95
CA GLU A 92 12.88 -8.83 -5.50
C GLU A 92 12.62 -8.38 -6.94
N GLU A 93 11.81 -9.13 -7.70
CA GLU A 93 11.41 -8.75 -9.06
C GLU A 93 10.29 -7.71 -9.07
N TRP A 94 9.57 -7.50 -7.95
CA TRP A 94 8.41 -6.62 -7.91
C TRP A 94 8.77 -5.17 -8.27
N ARG A 95 10.01 -4.74 -8.06
CA ARG A 95 10.50 -3.43 -8.47
C ARG A 95 10.27 -3.15 -9.97
N HIS A 96 10.23 -4.19 -10.79
CA HIS A 96 10.05 -4.08 -12.24
C HIS A 96 8.58 -4.15 -12.67
N TRP A 97 7.75 -4.88 -11.90
CA TRP A 97 6.40 -5.29 -12.33
C TRP A 97 5.27 -4.69 -11.49
N VAL A 98 5.49 -4.42 -10.21
CA VAL A 98 4.50 -3.87 -9.28
C VAL A 98 4.76 -2.38 -9.11
N LYS A 99 3.94 -1.57 -9.77
CA LYS A 99 4.10 -0.11 -9.83
C LYS A 99 2.91 0.58 -9.19
N ASN A 100 3.17 1.77 -8.66
CA ASN A 100 2.14 2.70 -8.23
C ASN A 100 2.14 3.89 -9.21
N ASP A 101 1.08 4.03 -10.00
CA ASP A 101 0.99 5.04 -11.07
C ASP A 101 1.04 6.48 -10.55
N PHE A 102 0.71 6.72 -9.27
CA PHE A 102 0.84 8.03 -8.64
C PHE A 102 2.31 8.49 -8.54
N GLU A 103 3.26 7.54 -8.45
CA GLU A 103 4.68 7.87 -8.30
C GLU A 103 5.21 8.69 -9.48
N ASN A 104 4.77 8.41 -10.71
CA ASN A 104 5.28 9.08 -11.91
C ASN A 104 5.06 10.60 -11.88
N GLY A 105 3.86 11.03 -11.47
CA GLY A 105 3.53 12.45 -11.36
C GLY A 105 4.07 13.07 -10.06
N LEU A 106 3.91 12.37 -8.94
CA LEU A 106 4.26 12.92 -7.62
C LEU A 106 5.77 12.99 -7.39
N PHE A 107 6.58 12.11 -7.96
CA PHE A 107 8.04 12.14 -7.78
C PHE A 107 8.68 13.36 -8.46
N GLN A 108 8.10 13.84 -9.56
CA GLN A 108 8.56 15.06 -10.21
C GLN A 108 8.25 16.30 -9.35
N LYS A 109 7.05 16.31 -8.73
CA LYS A 109 6.60 17.43 -7.89
C LYS A 109 7.24 17.42 -6.50
N TYR A 110 7.51 16.25 -5.95
CA TYR A 110 8.01 16.03 -4.59
C TYR A 110 9.26 15.12 -4.61
N PRO A 111 10.46 15.68 -4.88
CA PRO A 111 11.71 14.91 -4.97
C PRO A 111 12.10 14.15 -3.70
N VAL A 112 11.52 14.50 -2.54
CA VAL A 112 11.73 13.77 -1.28
C VAL A 112 11.22 12.32 -1.35
N LEU A 113 10.16 12.06 -2.12
CA LEU A 113 9.56 10.73 -2.24
C LEU A 113 10.48 9.72 -2.95
N PRO A 114 11.04 9.99 -4.15
CA PRO A 114 12.00 9.08 -4.77
C PRO A 114 13.29 8.97 -3.98
N GLN A 115 13.70 10.00 -3.23
CA GLN A 115 14.87 9.94 -2.33
C GLN A 115 14.65 8.92 -1.21
N ILE A 116 13.52 8.98 -0.50
CA ILE A 116 13.18 8.00 0.54
C ILE A 116 13.11 6.59 -0.04
N LYS A 117 12.45 6.44 -1.20
CA LYS A 117 12.35 5.15 -1.89
C LYS A 117 13.74 4.58 -2.24
N ALA A 118 14.66 5.41 -2.73
CA ALA A 118 16.04 5.00 -3.01
C ALA A 118 16.79 4.59 -1.75
N GLN A 119 16.69 5.38 -0.66
CA GLN A 119 17.31 5.06 0.63
C GLN A 119 16.79 3.73 1.22
N LEU A 120 15.51 3.41 1.05
CA LEU A 120 14.96 2.12 1.46
C LEU A 120 15.59 0.96 0.69
N TYR A 121 15.77 1.10 -0.64
CA TYR A 121 16.47 0.09 -1.44
C TYR A 121 17.96 -0.02 -1.06
N GLU A 122 18.65 1.09 -0.83
CA GLU A 122 20.04 1.11 -0.36
C GLU A 122 20.19 0.42 1.00
N ALA A 123 19.18 0.52 1.88
CA ALA A 123 19.10 -0.17 3.16
C ALA A 123 18.75 -1.66 3.05
N GLY A 124 18.54 -2.19 1.84
CA GLY A 124 18.29 -3.62 1.61
C GLY A 124 16.81 -4.00 1.50
N ALA A 125 15.92 -3.08 1.18
CA ALA A 125 14.53 -3.42 0.88
C ALA A 125 14.46 -4.36 -0.34
N LEU A 126 13.70 -5.45 -0.21
CA LEU A 126 13.34 -6.34 -1.31
C LEU A 126 12.43 -5.62 -2.31
N TYR A 127 11.52 -4.80 -1.78
CA TYR A 127 10.61 -3.95 -2.55
C TYR A 127 10.31 -2.67 -1.78
N ALA A 128 10.24 -1.54 -2.47
CA ALA A 128 9.80 -0.27 -1.90
C ALA A 128 8.90 0.50 -2.87
N SER A 129 7.88 1.15 -2.34
CA SER A 129 6.92 1.95 -3.09
C SER A 129 6.20 2.96 -2.18
N MET A 130 5.56 3.96 -2.77
CA MET A 130 4.59 4.80 -2.07
C MET A 130 3.29 4.02 -1.81
N THR A 131 2.66 4.21 -0.65
CA THR A 131 1.34 3.61 -0.37
C THR A 131 0.21 4.53 -0.83
N GLY A 132 -0.70 4.00 -1.65
CA GLY A 132 -1.82 4.76 -2.24
C GLY A 132 -1.37 6.05 -2.93
N SER A 133 -2.12 7.12 -2.73
CA SER A 133 -1.79 8.48 -3.21
C SER A 133 -0.68 9.17 -2.41
N GLY A 134 -0.05 8.48 -1.46
CA GLY A 134 1.03 9.01 -0.64
C GLY A 134 0.57 9.85 0.55
N SER A 135 1.50 10.51 1.25
CA SER A 135 2.94 10.63 0.93
C SER A 135 3.85 9.57 1.55
N THR A 136 3.30 8.64 2.34
CA THR A 136 4.09 7.60 3.01
C THR A 136 4.73 6.68 1.97
N VAL A 137 6.01 6.41 2.16
CA VAL A 137 6.77 5.42 1.39
C VAL A 137 7.07 4.24 2.30
N PHE A 138 6.91 3.02 1.78
CA PHE A 138 7.21 1.81 2.51
C PHE A 138 8.30 0.98 1.84
N GLY A 139 9.00 0.18 2.64
CA GLY A 139 9.93 -0.85 2.18
C GLY A 139 9.61 -2.18 2.85
N ILE A 140 9.66 -3.27 2.09
CA ILE A 140 9.55 -4.65 2.55
C ILE A 140 10.95 -5.26 2.60
N PHE A 141 11.26 -5.96 3.68
CA PHE A 141 12.57 -6.52 4.00
C PHE A 141 12.46 -7.98 4.39
N GLU A 142 13.56 -8.72 4.31
CA GLU A 142 13.58 -10.12 4.77
C GLU A 142 13.26 -10.24 6.27
N LYS A 143 13.72 -9.28 7.07
CA LYS A 143 13.46 -9.16 8.52
C LYS A 143 13.24 -7.69 8.86
N VAL A 144 12.60 -7.40 9.99
CA VAL A 144 12.41 -6.01 10.46
C VAL A 144 13.77 -5.32 10.63
N PRO A 145 14.07 -4.27 9.85
CA PRO A 145 15.33 -3.54 9.99
C PRO A 145 15.19 -2.39 11.00
N ASP A 146 16.30 -1.97 11.59
CA ASP A 146 16.36 -0.73 12.37
C ASP A 146 16.94 0.41 11.52
N LEU A 147 16.05 1.24 10.97
CA LEU A 147 16.40 2.36 10.08
C LEU A 147 16.06 3.72 10.68
N GLN A 148 15.80 3.82 11.99
CA GLN A 148 15.36 5.08 12.61
C GLN A 148 16.37 6.22 12.40
N ASN A 149 17.67 5.92 12.42
CA ASN A 149 18.72 6.90 12.25
C ASN A 149 18.88 7.39 10.79
N ILE A 150 18.47 6.59 9.80
CA ILE A 150 18.59 6.94 8.37
C ILE A 150 17.56 8.00 7.98
N PHE A 151 16.36 7.89 8.56
CA PHE A 151 15.22 8.74 8.27
C PHE A 151 14.91 9.72 9.42
N SER A 152 15.95 10.18 10.12
CA SER A 152 15.82 11.07 11.28
C SER A 152 14.92 12.32 11.12
N PRO A 153 14.79 12.98 9.96
CA PRO A 153 13.84 14.09 9.81
C PRO A 153 12.37 13.65 9.65
N TYR A 154 12.10 12.36 9.53
CA TYR A 154 10.78 11.81 9.19
C TYR A 154 10.19 10.97 10.33
N THR A 155 8.88 10.75 10.27
CA THR A 155 8.24 9.78 11.17
C THR A 155 8.41 8.39 10.59
N VAL A 156 8.97 7.47 11.38
CA VAL A 156 9.28 6.10 10.94
C VAL A 156 8.54 5.11 11.83
N TRP A 157 7.92 4.12 11.21
CA TRP A 157 7.41 2.94 11.88
C TRP A 157 7.99 1.69 11.23
N ASN A 158 8.23 0.63 12.00
CA ASN A 158 8.63 -0.66 11.48
C ASN A 158 7.93 -1.79 12.24
N GLY A 159 7.79 -2.95 11.58
CA GLY A 159 7.15 -4.11 12.16
C GLY A 159 7.25 -5.34 11.27
N GLU A 160 6.76 -6.47 11.77
CA GLU A 160 6.66 -7.73 11.03
C GLU A 160 5.26 -7.88 10.41
N LEU A 161 5.20 -8.34 9.17
CA LEU A 161 3.96 -8.69 8.50
C LEU A 161 3.49 -10.07 8.96
N THR A 162 2.24 -10.17 9.40
CA THR A 162 1.65 -11.37 10.05
C THR A 162 0.68 -12.12 9.17
#